data_AF-A0A5C6B2G2-F1
#
_entry.id   AF-A0A5C6B2G2-F1
#
_cell.length_a   1.000
_cell.length_b   1.000
_cell.length_c   1.000
_cell.angle_alpha   90.00
_cell.angle_beta   90.00
_cell.angle_gamma   90.00
#
_symmetry.space_group_name_H-M   'P 1'
#
loop_
_entity.id
_entity.type
_entity.pdbx_description
1 polymer ?
#
loop_
_entity_poly.entity_id
_entity_poly.type
_entity_poly.pdbx_seq_one_letter_code
_entity_poly.pdbx_strand_id
1 'polypeptide(L)'
;MDSLPDFDDPSFQLKSQAVFVFSREREKEYAGRFIKDATQLAMIHDVIDNAYDLADGETTVDAASVCIENALLQGGGGVWEQAGSWLVKLSSKHSILDPIWSTLATNPKSTIRFRAAAHVVDMSPDARATILPILLSDRSRKVRSKVVGDLWVASCPDAAAALKARLPDEQDKEIASQIEEAIVKCCG
;
A
#
# COMPACT_ATOMS: atom_id res chain seq x y z
N MET A 1 40.44 -1.35 -28.76
CA MET A 1 39.67 -2.61 -28.73
C MET A 1 39.10 -2.66 -27.33
N ASP A 2 37.94 -2.04 -27.16
CA ASP A 2 37.26 -2.02 -25.88
C ASP A 2 36.63 -3.40 -25.66
N SER A 3 37.03 -4.05 -24.57
CA SER A 3 36.51 -5.34 -24.16
C SER A 3 35.00 -5.21 -23.93
N LEU A 4 34.22 -6.05 -24.62
CA LEU A 4 32.79 -6.19 -24.37
C LEU A 4 32.56 -6.57 -22.90
N PRO A 5 31.51 -6.04 -22.25
CA PRO A 5 31.20 -6.42 -20.88
C PRO A 5 30.84 -7.90 -20.81
N ASP A 6 31.41 -8.56 -19.82
CA ASP A 6 31.17 -9.96 -19.49
C ASP A 6 29.80 -10.06 -18.78
N PHE A 7 28.81 -10.66 -19.46
CA PHE A 7 27.43 -10.74 -18.99
C PHE A 7 27.20 -11.82 -17.92
N ASP A 8 28.26 -12.57 -17.55
CA ASP A 8 28.23 -13.63 -16.55
C ASP A 8 28.83 -13.25 -15.19
N ASP A 9 29.03 -11.95 -14.90
CA ASP A 9 29.47 -11.50 -13.58
C ASP A 9 28.36 -11.71 -12.52
N PRO A 10 28.53 -12.62 -11.55
CA PRO A 10 27.54 -12.87 -10.50
C PRO A 10 27.35 -11.65 -9.56
N SER A 11 28.23 -10.64 -9.60
CA SER A 11 28.04 -9.37 -8.91
C SER A 11 26.94 -8.49 -9.52
N PHE A 12 26.59 -8.72 -10.80
CA PHE A 12 25.48 -8.04 -11.47
C PHE A 12 24.11 -8.63 -11.04
N GLN A 13 24.08 -9.93 -10.73
CA GLN A 13 22.88 -10.64 -10.25
C GLN A 13 22.53 -10.38 -8.78
N LEU A 14 23.42 -9.74 -8.02
CA LEU A 14 23.26 -9.53 -6.57
C LEU A 14 22.55 -8.23 -6.19
N LYS A 15 22.22 -7.35 -7.15
CA LYS A 15 21.67 -6.01 -6.82
C LYS A 15 20.15 -5.96 -6.63
N SER A 16 19.37 -6.91 -7.16
CA SER A 16 17.89 -6.86 -7.11
C SER A 16 17.23 -7.78 -6.06
N GLN A 17 17.98 -8.68 -5.42
CA GLN A 17 17.42 -9.77 -4.61
C GLN A 17 16.77 -9.35 -3.28
N ALA A 18 16.94 -8.12 -2.81
CA ALA A 18 16.46 -7.74 -1.48
C ALA A 18 14.98 -7.31 -1.43
N VAL A 19 14.23 -7.22 -2.55
CA VAL A 19 12.81 -6.79 -2.53
C VAL A 19 11.84 -7.96 -2.75
N PHE A 20 12.20 -8.91 -3.63
CA PHE A 20 11.25 -9.89 -4.15
C PHE A 20 11.68 -11.33 -3.84
N VAL A 21 10.74 -12.13 -3.34
CA VAL A 21 10.96 -13.53 -2.94
C VAL A 21 10.68 -14.48 -4.10
N PHE A 22 9.79 -14.10 -5.02
CA PHE A 22 9.42 -14.88 -6.19
C PHE A 22 9.94 -14.23 -7.47
N SER A 23 9.83 -14.95 -8.59
CA SER A 23 10.11 -14.38 -9.90
C SER A 23 8.92 -13.57 -10.41
N ARG A 24 9.20 -12.63 -11.32
CA ARG A 24 8.21 -11.82 -12.06
C ARG A 24 7.05 -12.67 -12.60
N GLU A 25 7.35 -13.74 -13.32
CA GLU A 25 6.34 -14.62 -13.90
C GLU A 25 5.51 -15.37 -12.85
N ARG A 26 6.13 -15.74 -11.72
CA ARG A 26 5.42 -16.42 -10.64
C ARG A 26 4.44 -15.49 -9.92
N GLU A 27 4.81 -14.22 -9.74
CA GLU A 27 3.90 -13.19 -9.21
C GLU A 27 2.71 -12.97 -10.17
N LYS A 28 2.96 -12.91 -11.48
CA LYS A 28 1.91 -12.79 -12.51
C LYS A 28 0.96 -13.99 -12.55
N GLU A 29 1.50 -15.21 -12.45
CA GLU A 29 0.70 -16.43 -12.39
C GLU A 29 -0.20 -16.43 -11.15
N TYR A 30 0.36 -16.04 -9.99
CA TYR A 30 -0.39 -15.92 -8.74
C TYR A 30 -1.53 -14.91 -8.87
N ALA A 31 -1.27 -13.73 -9.44
CA ALA A 31 -2.29 -12.71 -9.67
C ALA A 31 -3.46 -13.21 -10.54
N GLY A 32 -3.15 -14.00 -11.58
CA GLY A 32 -4.15 -14.62 -12.48
C GLY A 32 -5.08 -15.64 -11.81
N ARG A 33 -4.75 -16.12 -10.61
CA ARG A 33 -5.65 -17.01 -9.86
C ARG A 33 -6.88 -16.28 -9.37
N PHE A 34 -6.75 -15.00 -9.03
CA PHE A 34 -7.81 -14.19 -8.41
C PHE A 34 -8.49 -13.21 -9.37
N ILE A 35 -7.82 -12.81 -10.45
CA ILE A 35 -8.36 -11.85 -11.42
C ILE A 35 -8.69 -12.58 -12.72
N LYS A 36 -9.99 -12.66 -13.04
CA LYS A 36 -10.49 -13.35 -14.24
C LYS A 36 -10.76 -12.42 -15.42
N ASP A 37 -10.96 -11.14 -15.16
CA ASP A 37 -11.12 -10.14 -16.21
C ASP A 37 -9.76 -9.82 -16.85
N ALA A 38 -9.68 -9.91 -18.17
CA ALA A 38 -8.42 -9.75 -18.89
C ALA A 38 -7.84 -8.33 -18.78
N THR A 39 -8.69 -7.31 -18.77
CA THR A 39 -8.25 -5.91 -18.63
C THR A 39 -7.70 -5.64 -17.22
N GLN A 40 -8.38 -6.17 -16.20
CA GLN A 40 -7.91 -6.10 -14.81
C GLN A 40 -6.63 -6.92 -14.60
N LEU A 41 -6.49 -8.06 -15.27
CA LEU A 41 -5.29 -8.90 -15.19
C LEU A 41 -4.09 -8.18 -15.83
N ALA A 42 -4.27 -7.57 -16.99
CA ALA A 42 -3.23 -6.75 -17.62
C ALA A 42 -2.78 -5.61 -16.69
N MET A 43 -3.73 -4.92 -16.05
CA MET A 43 -3.42 -3.82 -15.12
C MET A 43 -2.55 -4.26 -13.94
N ILE A 44 -2.78 -5.44 -13.35
CA ILE A 44 -1.90 -5.93 -12.27
C ILE A 44 -0.57 -6.46 -12.81
N HIS A 45 -0.54 -7.03 -14.01
CA HIS A 45 0.71 -7.42 -14.67
C HIS A 45 1.60 -6.21 -14.92
N ASP A 46 1.03 -5.09 -15.36
CA ASP A 46 1.76 -3.83 -15.55
C ASP A 46 2.36 -3.32 -14.23
N VAL A 47 1.63 -3.42 -13.11
CA VAL A 47 2.15 -3.06 -11.78
C VAL A 47 3.32 -3.97 -11.39
N ILE A 48 3.19 -5.28 -11.60
CA ILE A 48 4.25 -6.25 -11.31
C ILE A 48 5.48 -5.92 -12.16
N ASP A 49 5.32 -5.74 -13.47
CA ASP A 49 6.43 -5.43 -14.37
C ASP A 49 7.14 -4.15 -13.96
N ASN A 50 6.40 -3.06 -13.71
CA ASN A 50 6.99 -1.80 -13.26
C ASN A 50 7.70 -1.93 -11.90
N ALA A 51 7.23 -2.81 -11.01
CA ALA A 51 7.89 -3.04 -9.73
C ALA A 51 9.26 -3.72 -9.90
N TYR A 52 9.34 -4.73 -10.78
CA TYR A 52 10.61 -5.38 -11.11
C TYR A 52 11.53 -4.44 -11.87
N ASP A 53 11.03 -3.78 -12.92
CA ASP A 53 11.81 -2.82 -13.71
C ASP A 53 12.35 -1.68 -12.81
N LEU A 54 11.60 -1.26 -11.79
CA LEU A 54 12.08 -0.23 -10.85
C LEU A 54 13.21 -0.76 -9.96
N ALA A 55 13.11 -2.00 -9.50
CA ALA A 55 14.16 -2.63 -8.70
C ALA A 55 15.44 -2.92 -9.51
N ASP A 56 15.27 -3.23 -10.79
CA ASP A 56 16.36 -3.50 -11.73
C ASP A 56 16.96 -2.21 -12.31
N GLY A 57 16.33 -1.05 -12.08
CA GLY A 57 16.77 0.26 -12.58
C GLY A 57 16.43 0.53 -14.05
N GLU A 58 15.49 -0.25 -14.60
CA GLU A 58 15.02 -0.19 -15.99
C GLU A 58 13.87 0.79 -16.21
N THR A 59 13.18 1.22 -15.14
CA THR A 59 12.14 2.25 -15.18
C THR A 59 12.35 3.34 -14.12
N THR A 60 11.64 4.46 -14.27
CA THR A 60 11.68 5.55 -13.30
C THR A 60 10.63 5.37 -12.21
N VAL A 61 10.90 5.96 -11.04
CA VAL A 61 9.91 6.05 -9.95
C VAL A 61 8.61 6.67 -10.44
N ASP A 62 8.67 7.70 -11.27
CA ASP A 62 7.47 8.39 -11.79
C ASP A 62 6.61 7.46 -12.66
N ALA A 63 7.23 6.66 -13.53
CA ALA A 63 6.51 5.70 -14.36
C ALA A 63 5.85 4.61 -13.50
N ALA A 64 6.59 4.05 -12.53
CA ALA A 64 6.04 3.08 -11.59
C ALA A 64 4.90 3.67 -10.74
N SER A 65 5.06 4.93 -10.28
CA SER A 65 4.06 5.67 -9.52
C SER A 65 2.74 5.80 -10.29
N VAL A 66 2.79 6.25 -11.54
CA VAL A 66 1.60 6.38 -12.41
C VAL A 66 0.91 5.03 -12.60
N CYS A 67 1.69 3.96 -12.82
CA CYS A 67 1.15 2.62 -13.00
C CYS A 67 0.40 2.12 -11.74
N ILE A 68 1.04 2.24 -10.58
CA ILE A 68 0.49 1.81 -9.28
C ILE A 68 -0.74 2.63 -8.92
N GLU A 69 -0.67 3.96 -9.06
CA GLU A 69 -1.79 4.85 -8.76
C GLU A 69 -2.99 4.56 -9.67
N ASN A 70 -2.76 4.32 -10.96
CA ASN A 70 -3.83 3.94 -11.88
C ASN A 70 -4.51 2.63 -11.46
N ALA A 71 -3.74 1.60 -11.07
CA ALA A 71 -4.30 0.35 -10.57
C ALA A 71 -5.09 0.54 -9.26
N LEU A 72 -4.61 1.39 -8.37
CA LEU A 72 -5.27 1.72 -7.11
C LEU A 72 -6.52 2.59 -7.29
N LEU A 73 -6.66 3.36 -8.38
CA LEU A 73 -7.83 4.19 -8.66
C LEU A 73 -8.87 3.48 -9.52
N GLN A 74 -8.44 2.73 -10.53
CA GLN A 74 -9.31 2.14 -11.56
C GLN A 74 -9.51 0.64 -11.41
N GLY A 75 -8.64 -0.05 -10.65
CA GLY A 75 -8.72 -1.48 -10.44
C GLY A 75 -9.96 -1.92 -9.66
N GLY A 76 -10.47 -3.11 -9.99
CA GLY A 76 -11.46 -3.85 -9.21
C GLY A 76 -10.83 -4.50 -7.98
N GLY A 77 -11.64 -5.23 -7.18
CA GLY A 77 -11.26 -5.82 -5.89
C GLY A 77 -9.85 -6.43 -5.86
N GLY A 78 -9.64 -7.47 -6.68
CA GLY A 78 -8.36 -8.17 -6.71
C GLY A 78 -7.18 -7.35 -7.23
N VAL A 79 -7.42 -6.29 -8.01
CA VAL A 79 -6.35 -5.44 -8.55
C VAL A 79 -5.87 -4.44 -7.51
N TRP A 80 -6.78 -3.67 -6.90
CA TRP A 80 -6.35 -2.62 -5.97
C TRP A 80 -5.76 -3.21 -4.67
N GLU A 81 -6.23 -4.37 -4.22
CA GLU A 81 -5.67 -5.08 -3.06
C GLU A 81 -4.22 -5.50 -3.32
N GLN A 82 -3.96 -6.08 -4.49
CA GLN A 82 -2.59 -6.47 -4.88
C GLN A 82 -1.72 -5.24 -5.15
N ALA A 83 -2.23 -4.22 -5.85
CA ALA A 83 -1.50 -2.99 -6.12
C ALA A 83 -1.11 -2.25 -4.83
N GLY A 84 -1.97 -2.24 -3.81
CA GLY A 84 -1.66 -1.65 -2.50
C GLY A 84 -0.57 -2.44 -1.78
N SER A 85 -0.59 -3.77 -1.86
CA SER A 85 0.48 -4.63 -1.35
C SER A 85 1.83 -4.36 -2.05
N TRP A 86 1.81 -4.11 -3.37
CA TRP A 86 3.00 -3.70 -4.11
C TRP A 86 3.50 -2.31 -3.71
N LEU A 87 2.59 -1.35 -3.53
CA LEU A 87 2.94 -0.01 -3.05
C LEU A 87 3.63 -0.07 -1.69
N VAL A 88 3.11 -0.86 -0.74
CA VAL A 88 3.76 -1.09 0.57
C VAL A 88 5.19 -1.61 0.40
N LYS A 89 5.37 -2.66 -0.41
CA LYS A 89 6.70 -3.26 -0.64
C LYS A 89 7.67 -2.23 -1.22
N LEU A 90 7.24 -1.49 -2.23
CA LEU A 90 8.10 -0.52 -2.93
C LEU A 90 8.37 0.72 -2.09
N SER A 91 7.39 1.23 -1.36
CA SER A 91 7.56 2.45 -0.57
C SER A 91 8.52 2.29 0.61
N SER A 92 8.72 1.05 1.08
CA SER A 92 9.78 0.71 2.04
C SER A 92 11.20 1.06 1.54
N LYS A 93 11.41 1.12 0.22
CA LYS A 93 12.68 1.50 -0.41
C LYS A 93 12.63 2.83 -1.15
N HIS A 94 11.43 3.23 -1.57
CA HIS A 94 11.17 4.43 -2.36
C HIS A 94 10.03 5.22 -1.70
N SER A 95 10.30 5.89 -0.58
CA SER A 95 9.30 6.67 0.18
C SER A 95 8.65 7.79 -0.64
N ILE A 96 9.26 8.20 -1.75
CA ILE A 96 8.67 9.07 -2.78
C ILE A 96 7.36 8.53 -3.37
N LEU A 97 7.04 7.24 -3.19
CA LEU A 97 5.75 6.64 -3.57
C LEU A 97 4.66 6.82 -2.50
N ASP A 98 5.00 7.15 -1.25
CA ASP A 98 4.03 7.32 -0.16
C ASP A 98 2.94 8.39 -0.43
N PRO A 99 3.18 9.47 -1.20
CA PRO A 99 2.13 10.42 -1.59
C PRO A 99 0.90 9.80 -2.26
N ILE A 100 1.02 8.63 -2.90
CA ILE A 100 -0.13 7.90 -3.48
C ILE A 100 -1.20 7.61 -2.41
N TRP A 101 -0.79 7.31 -1.17
CA TRP A 101 -1.72 7.08 -0.07
C TRP A 101 -2.56 8.32 0.23
N SER A 102 -1.97 9.51 0.15
CA SER A 102 -2.69 10.78 0.30
C SER A 102 -3.67 11.02 -0.84
N THR A 103 -3.32 10.68 -2.09
CA THR A 103 -4.28 10.74 -3.22
C THR A 103 -5.49 9.87 -2.95
N LEU A 104 -5.28 8.64 -2.46
CA LEU A 104 -6.37 7.73 -2.14
C LEU A 104 -7.21 8.24 -0.96
N ALA A 105 -6.57 8.67 0.14
CA ALA A 105 -7.23 9.11 1.37
C ALA A 105 -8.04 10.40 1.22
N THR A 106 -7.70 11.26 0.25
CA THR A 106 -8.42 12.52 -0.02
C THR A 106 -9.43 12.42 -1.17
N ASN A 107 -9.53 11.24 -1.80
CA ASN A 107 -10.39 11.07 -2.97
C ASN A 107 -11.88 11.34 -2.65
N PRO A 108 -12.67 11.95 -3.56
CA PRO A 108 -14.10 12.17 -3.34
C PRO A 108 -14.90 10.89 -3.07
N LYS A 109 -14.51 9.76 -3.69
CA LYS A 109 -15.23 8.48 -3.57
C LYS A 109 -14.79 7.73 -2.32
N SER A 110 -15.74 7.39 -1.45
CA SER A 110 -15.47 6.62 -0.22
C SER A 110 -14.90 5.22 -0.50
N THR A 111 -15.26 4.62 -1.64
CA THR A 111 -14.72 3.32 -2.07
C THR A 111 -13.23 3.38 -2.39
N ILE A 112 -12.71 4.54 -2.80
CA ILE A 112 -11.27 4.77 -3.04
C ILE A 112 -10.56 5.07 -1.72
N ARG A 113 -11.12 5.93 -0.86
CA ARG A 113 -10.56 6.19 0.48
C ARG A 113 -10.45 4.91 1.32
N PHE A 114 -11.42 4.00 1.16
CA PHE A 114 -11.37 2.67 1.78
C PHE A 114 -10.13 1.85 1.38
N ARG A 115 -9.59 2.04 0.17
CA ARG A 115 -8.40 1.31 -0.31
C ARG A 115 -7.15 1.71 0.48
N ALA A 116 -7.01 2.99 0.83
CA ALA A 116 -5.98 3.45 1.75
C ALA A 116 -6.21 2.89 3.17
N ALA A 117 -7.44 2.98 3.67
CA ALA A 117 -7.77 2.42 4.99
C ALA A 117 -7.45 0.92 5.10
N ALA A 118 -7.64 0.16 4.04
CA ALA A 118 -7.41 -1.28 4.02
C ALA A 118 -5.93 -1.68 4.09
N HIS A 119 -5.00 -0.75 3.88
CA HIS A 119 -3.55 -1.00 3.94
C HIS A 119 -2.87 -0.24 5.09
N VAL A 120 -3.63 0.45 5.96
CA VAL A 120 -3.08 1.43 6.91
C VAL A 120 -2.02 0.84 7.85
N VAL A 121 -2.18 -0.42 8.24
CA VAL A 121 -1.25 -1.13 9.15
C VAL A 121 0.06 -1.51 8.46
N ASP A 122 0.03 -1.69 7.14
CA ASP A 122 1.18 -2.13 6.35
C ASP A 122 2.02 -0.94 5.83
N MET A 123 1.50 0.28 5.93
CA MET A 123 2.21 1.49 5.51
C MET A 123 3.45 1.78 6.35
N SER A 124 4.37 2.56 5.78
CA SER A 124 5.45 3.20 6.55
C SER A 124 4.85 4.06 7.68
N PRO A 125 5.53 4.20 8.83
CA PRO A 125 5.07 5.08 9.91
C PRO A 125 4.83 6.52 9.44
N ASP A 126 5.67 7.04 8.53
CA ASP A 126 5.56 8.40 8.00
C ASP A 126 4.32 8.57 7.13
N ALA A 127 4.04 7.63 6.22
CA ALA A 127 2.83 7.62 5.41
C ALA A 127 1.58 7.49 6.29
N ARG A 128 1.61 6.56 7.24
CA ARG A 128 0.50 6.31 8.17
C ARG A 128 0.20 7.55 9.01
N ALA A 129 1.22 8.18 9.59
CA ALA A 129 1.07 9.42 10.37
C ALA A 129 0.43 10.55 9.54
N THR A 130 0.76 10.63 8.25
CA THR A 130 0.21 11.62 7.33
C THR A 130 -1.28 11.38 7.06
N ILE A 131 -1.70 10.14 6.81
CA ILE A 131 -3.07 9.86 6.36
C ILE A 131 -4.05 9.52 7.49
N LEU A 132 -3.58 9.07 8.66
CA LEU A 132 -4.44 8.63 9.75
C LEU A 132 -5.45 9.69 10.20
N PRO A 133 -5.07 10.97 10.41
CA PRO A 133 -6.04 12.00 10.78
C PRO A 133 -7.18 12.16 9.77
N ILE A 134 -6.87 11.98 8.47
CA ILE A 134 -7.84 12.07 7.37
C ILE A 134 -8.82 10.90 7.42
N LEU A 135 -8.31 9.67 7.52
CA LEU A 135 -9.14 8.46 7.48
C LEU A 135 -9.94 8.23 8.77
N LEU A 136 -9.36 8.56 9.93
CA LEU A 136 -10.07 8.49 11.22
C LEU A 136 -11.22 9.50 11.29
N SER A 137 -11.10 10.63 10.58
CA SER A 137 -12.15 11.65 10.49
C SER A 137 -13.04 11.49 9.26
N ASP A 138 -12.96 10.36 8.55
CA ASP A 138 -13.69 10.16 7.29
C ASP A 138 -15.21 10.19 7.51
N ARG A 139 -15.93 10.88 6.63
CA ARG A 139 -17.40 10.89 6.60
C ARG A 139 -18.03 9.50 6.49
N SER A 140 -17.33 8.54 5.89
CA SER A 140 -17.76 7.17 5.72
C SER A 140 -17.46 6.35 6.97
N ARG A 141 -18.52 5.90 7.66
CA ARG A 141 -18.41 4.94 8.78
C ARG A 141 -17.58 3.71 8.41
N LYS A 142 -17.76 3.18 7.18
CA LYS A 142 -17.04 2.01 6.69
C LYS A 142 -15.52 2.23 6.63
N VAL A 143 -15.09 3.45 6.28
CA VAL A 143 -13.66 3.79 6.26
C VAL A 143 -13.12 3.86 7.68
N ARG A 144 -13.79 4.62 8.57
CA ARG A 144 -13.38 4.76 9.97
C ARG A 144 -13.27 3.41 10.69
N SER A 145 -14.32 2.58 10.57
CA SER A 145 -14.37 1.26 11.19
C SER A 145 -13.28 0.33 10.67
N LYS A 146 -12.92 0.38 9.38
CA LYS A 146 -11.81 -0.41 8.84
C LYS A 146 -10.47 0.00 9.46
N VAL A 147 -10.18 1.29 9.52
CA VAL A 147 -8.94 1.80 10.12
C VAL A 147 -8.83 1.39 11.58
N VAL A 148 -9.85 1.67 12.38
CA VAL A 148 -9.82 1.38 13.82
C VAL A 148 -9.73 -0.12 14.07
N GLY A 149 -10.50 -0.93 13.35
CA GLY A 149 -10.46 -2.38 13.46
C GLY A 149 -9.09 -2.96 13.16
N ASP A 150 -8.45 -2.52 12.07
CA ASP A 150 -7.12 -3.02 11.69
C ASP A 150 -6.04 -2.57 12.70
N LEU A 151 -6.08 -1.31 13.16
CA LEU A 151 -5.16 -0.81 14.19
C LEU A 151 -5.31 -1.55 15.53
N TRP A 152 -6.54 -1.92 15.90
CA TRP A 152 -6.82 -2.73 17.09
C TRP A 152 -6.26 -4.15 17.00
N VAL A 153 -6.23 -4.73 15.80
CA VAL A 153 -5.64 -6.07 15.57
C VAL A 153 -4.11 -6.01 15.54
N ALA A 154 -3.55 -5.02 14.85
CA ALA A 154 -2.11 -4.91 14.61
C ALA A 154 -1.31 -4.28 15.77
N SER A 155 -1.96 -3.56 16.69
CA SER A 155 -1.32 -2.88 17.82
C SER A 155 -0.19 -1.92 17.40
N CYS A 156 -0.48 -0.99 16.48
CA CYS A 156 0.49 -0.03 15.94
C CYS A 156 0.80 1.12 16.94
N PRO A 157 1.95 1.16 17.62
CA PRO A 157 2.20 2.15 18.69
C PRO A 157 2.20 3.60 18.20
N ASP A 158 2.64 3.82 16.96
CA ASP A 158 2.68 5.11 16.28
C ASP A 158 1.29 5.67 15.96
N ALA A 159 0.25 4.84 15.95
CA ALA A 159 -1.14 5.28 15.75
C ALA A 159 -1.80 5.84 17.02
N ALA A 160 -1.22 5.61 18.22
CA ALA A 160 -1.85 5.95 19.50
C ALA A 160 -2.18 7.44 19.62
N ALA A 161 -1.31 8.33 19.13
CA ALA A 161 -1.54 9.78 19.18
C ALA A 161 -2.75 10.19 18.33
N ALA A 162 -2.88 9.65 17.11
CA ALA A 162 -3.99 9.94 16.21
C ALA A 162 -5.32 9.40 16.75
N LEU A 163 -5.31 8.19 17.33
CA LEU A 163 -6.48 7.60 17.98
C LEU A 163 -6.96 8.44 19.18
N LYS A 164 -6.03 8.86 20.06
CA LYS A 164 -6.34 9.74 21.21
C LYS A 164 -6.93 11.07 20.77
N ALA A 165 -6.40 11.65 19.68
CA ALA A 165 -6.92 12.89 19.11
C ALA A 165 -8.33 12.73 18.52
N ARG A 166 -8.64 11.56 17.94
CA ARG A 166 -9.95 11.28 17.33
C ARG A 166 -11.07 11.01 18.32
N LEU A 167 -10.75 10.32 19.43
CA LEU A 167 -11.74 9.78 20.38
C LEU A 167 -12.79 10.80 20.87
N PRO A 168 -12.45 12.04 21.29
CA PRO A 168 -13.43 12.99 21.81
C PRO A 168 -14.53 13.37 20.81
N ASP A 169 -14.23 13.28 19.52
CA ASP A 169 -15.11 13.69 18.44
C ASP A 169 -15.90 12.50 17.83
N GLU A 170 -15.69 11.25 18.27
CA GLU A 170 -16.38 10.09 17.69
C GLU A 170 -17.76 9.91 18.31
N GLN A 171 -18.79 10.00 17.46
CA GLN A 171 -20.19 9.92 17.87
C GLN A 171 -20.73 8.49 17.78
N ASP A 172 -20.09 7.64 16.96
CA ASP A 172 -20.43 6.22 16.86
C ASP A 172 -19.85 5.46 18.06
N LYS A 173 -20.72 5.01 18.96
CA LYS A 173 -20.34 4.34 20.20
C LYS A 173 -19.54 3.06 19.98
N GLU A 174 -19.80 2.32 18.90
CA GLU A 174 -19.07 1.10 18.59
C GLU A 174 -17.63 1.45 18.18
N ILE A 175 -17.47 2.44 17.31
CA ILE A 175 -16.14 2.90 16.88
C ILE A 175 -15.39 3.54 18.05
N ALA A 176 -16.05 4.34 18.89
CA ALA A 176 -15.44 4.94 20.07
C ALA A 176 -14.88 3.87 21.02
N SER A 177 -15.66 2.82 21.30
CA SER A 177 -15.20 1.67 22.11
C SER A 177 -13.98 0.98 21.48
N GLN A 178 -13.99 0.77 20.16
CA GLN A 178 -12.84 0.17 19.45
C GLN A 178 -11.61 1.08 19.48
N ILE A 179 -11.77 2.40 19.42
CA ILE A 179 -10.68 3.37 19.56
C ILE A 179 -10.06 3.27 20.96
N GLU A 180 -10.88 3.22 22.01
CA GLU A 180 -10.40 3.07 23.39
C GLU A 180 -9.56 1.80 23.56
N GLU A 181 -10.06 0.67 23.07
CA GLU A 181 -9.34 -0.61 23.11
C GLU A 181 -8.05 -0.58 22.29
N ALA A 182 -8.08 0.03 21.09
CA ALA A 182 -6.90 0.18 20.26
C ALA A 182 -5.84 1.03 20.96
N ILE A 183 -6.22 2.12 21.64
CA ILE A 183 -5.30 2.95 22.42
C ILE A 183 -4.62 2.14 23.52
N VAL A 184 -5.38 1.33 24.27
CA VAL A 184 -4.83 0.48 25.33
C VAL A 184 -3.80 -0.48 24.76
N LYS A 185 -4.10 -1.16 23.66
CA LYS A 185 -3.17 -2.09 23.01
C LYS A 185 -1.93 -1.41 22.43
N CYS A 186 -2.05 -0.19 21.93
CA CYS A 186 -0.91 0.55 21.37
C CYS A 186 0.02 1.12 22.46
N CYS A 187 -0.42 1.17 23.72
CA CYS A 187 0.31 1.77 24.84
C CYS A 187 0.80 0.76 25.90
N GLY A 188 0.34 -0.50 25.86
CA GLY A 188 0.73 -1.57 26.79
C GLY A 188 1.79 -2.48 26.19
#